data_AF-A0A6G1IHN9-F1
#
_entry.id   AF-A0A6G1IHN9-F1
#
_cell.length_a   1.000
_cell.length_b   1.000
_cell.length_c   1.000
_cell.angle_alpha   90.00
_cell.angle_beta   90.00
_cell.angle_gamma   90.00
#
_symmetry.space_group_name_H-M   'P 1'
#
loop_
_entity.id
_entity.type
_entity.pdbx_description
1 polymer ?
#
loop_
_entity_poly.entity_id
_entity_poly.type
_entity_poly.pdbx_seq_one_letter_code
_entity_poly.pdbx_strand_id
1 'polypeptide(L)'
;MALIHRTLALGIVPLAALILFQVFSPTTSRTIQHAILLYLSKTPLSNVFPGNLPPPSETPLFIAAMIQWSHVEKVASVALALAELGYLITFITARVFQDHIRKLHPNIQFVPM
;
A
#
# COMPACT_ATOMS: atom_id res chain seq x y z
N MET A 1 36.74 24.22 -12.61
CA MET A 1 35.72 23.91 -13.64
C MET A 1 35.19 22.47 -13.55
N ALA A 2 36.03 21.43 -13.51
CA ALA A 2 35.58 20.03 -13.49
C ALA A 2 34.78 19.62 -12.22
N LEU A 3 35.16 20.13 -11.05
CA LEU A 3 34.51 19.80 -9.77
C LEU A 3 33.06 20.31 -9.69
N ILE A 4 32.81 21.53 -10.16
CA ILE A 4 31.49 22.17 -10.18
C ILE A 4 30.53 21.44 -11.14
N HIS A 5 31.02 21.03 -12.30
CA HIS A 5 30.23 20.23 -13.25
C HIS A 5 29.88 18.86 -12.67
N ARG A 6 30.81 18.23 -11.93
CA ARG A 6 30.58 16.94 -11.29
C ARG A 6 29.53 17.01 -10.19
N THR A 7 29.55 18.07 -9.38
CA THR A 7 28.54 18.29 -8.33
C THR A 7 27.17 18.67 -8.91
N LEU A 8 27.13 19.48 -9.96
CA LEU A 8 25.88 19.82 -10.66
C LEU A 8 25.27 18.59 -11.35
N ALA A 9 26.08 17.78 -12.01
CA ALA A 9 25.63 16.54 -12.63
C ALA A 9 25.08 15.55 -11.59
N LEU A 10 25.72 15.44 -10.42
CA LEU A 10 25.26 14.59 -9.32
C LEU A 10 23.88 15.00 -8.76
N GLY A 11 23.53 16.29 -8.82
CA GLY A 11 22.22 16.78 -8.39
C GLY A 11 21.17 16.74 -9.50
N ILE A 12 21.49 17.29 -10.68
CA ILE A 12 20.53 17.51 -11.75
C ILE A 12 20.18 16.22 -12.50
N VAL A 13 21.16 15.36 -12.78
CA VAL A 13 20.93 14.13 -13.55
C VAL A 13 19.91 13.20 -12.88
N PRO A 14 20.01 12.89 -11.57
CA PRO A 14 18.99 12.06 -10.91
C PRO A 14 17.63 12.76 -10.84
N LEU A 15 17.58 14.09 -10.70
CA LEU A 15 16.31 14.84 -10.74
C LEU A 15 15.63 14.74 -12.10
N ALA A 16 16.38 14.95 -13.19
CA ALA A 16 15.87 14.82 -14.54
C ALA A 16 15.43 13.38 -14.85
N ALA A 17 16.18 12.38 -14.37
CA ALA A 17 15.82 10.97 -14.49
C ALA A 17 14.51 10.65 -13.75
N LEU A 18 14.31 11.19 -12.55
CA LEU A 18 13.06 11.03 -11.80
C LEU A 18 11.87 11.67 -12.52
N ILE A 19 12.03 12.87 -13.08
CA ILE A 19 10.98 13.55 -13.85
C ILE A 19 10.63 12.73 -15.09
N LEU A 20 11.64 12.29 -15.84
CA LEU A 20 11.44 11.44 -17.03
C LEU A 20 10.73 10.14 -16.64
N PHE A 21 11.12 9.50 -15.55
CA PHE A 21 10.48 8.29 -15.06
C PHE A 21 8.99 8.50 -14.73
N GLN A 22 8.63 9.64 -14.12
CA GLN A 22 7.23 9.98 -13.85
C GLN A 22 6.42 10.20 -15.14
N VAL A 23 7.01 10.82 -16.16
CA VAL A 23 6.34 11.08 -17.45
C VAL A 23 6.14 9.79 -18.24
N PHE A 24 7.17 8.94 -18.32
CA PHE A 24 7.12 7.72 -19.13
C PHE A 24 6.47 6.53 -18.43
N SER A 25 6.44 6.50 -17.10
CA SER A 25 5.83 5.40 -16.33
C SER A 25 4.96 5.94 -15.16
N PRO A 26 3.83 6.58 -15.48
CA PRO A 26 2.97 7.21 -14.47
C PRO A 26 2.34 6.18 -13.52
N THR A 27 2.06 4.96 -13.96
CA THR A 27 1.47 3.90 -13.13
C THR A 27 2.47 3.33 -12.14
N THR A 28 3.69 3.01 -12.60
CA THR A 28 4.77 2.51 -11.76
C THR A 28 5.22 3.56 -10.75
N SER A 29 5.33 4.82 -11.17
CA SER A 29 5.70 5.92 -10.27
C SER A 29 4.66 6.15 -9.17
N ARG A 30 3.35 6.10 -9.49
CA ARG A 30 2.29 6.15 -8.46
C ARG A 30 2.37 4.97 -7.50
N THR A 31 2.63 3.76 -7.98
CA THR A 31 2.75 2.57 -7.13
C THR A 31 3.93 2.70 -6.15
N ILE A 32 5.09 3.16 -6.65
CA ILE A 32 6.27 3.43 -5.82
C ILE A 32 5.98 4.55 -4.82
N GLN A 33 5.34 5.64 -5.25
CA GLN A 33 4.94 6.73 -4.36
C GLN A 33 4.00 6.25 -3.26
N HIS A 34 3.01 5.41 -3.58
CA HIS A 34 2.10 4.83 -2.59
C HIS A 34 2.84 3.93 -1.60
N ALA A 35 3.75 3.07 -2.06
CA ALA A 35 4.55 2.22 -1.18
C ALA A 35 5.47 3.04 -0.26
N ILE A 36 6.11 4.07 -0.79
CA ILE A 36 6.97 4.98 0.00
C ILE A 36 6.13 5.77 1.00
N LEU A 37 4.98 6.31 0.60
CA LEU A 37 4.08 7.05 1.50
C LEU A 37 3.52 6.16 2.61
N LEU A 38 3.17 4.91 2.31
CA LEU A 38 2.71 3.93 3.29
C LEU A 38 3.83 3.53 4.28
N TYR A 39 5.09 3.51 3.83
CA TYR A 39 6.23 3.26 4.69
C TYR A 39 6.54 4.49 5.57
N LEU A 40 6.55 5.69 4.97
CA LEU A 40 6.81 6.93 5.67
C LEU A 40 5.74 7.26 6.70
N SER A 41 4.46 6.95 6.44
CA SER A 41 3.37 7.16 7.38
C SER A 41 3.56 6.38 8.69
N LYS A 42 4.31 5.28 8.68
CA LYS A 42 4.67 4.47 9.85
C LYS A 42 5.94 4.94 10.57
N THR A 43 6.62 5.98 10.06
CA THR A 43 7.85 6.52 10.64
C THR A 43 7.61 7.91 11.22
N PRO A 44 8.41 8.38 12.21
CA PRO A 44 8.29 9.72 12.78
C PRO A 44 8.53 10.87 11.76
N LEU A 45 9.02 10.54 10.55
CA LEU A 45 9.16 11.46 9.42
C LEU A 45 7.83 11.77 8.72
N SER A 46 6.74 11.06 9.04
CA SER A 46 5.39 11.35 8.54
C SER A 46 4.92 12.78 8.86
N ASN A 47 5.39 13.34 9.98
CA ASN A 47 5.09 14.72 10.39
C ASN A 47 5.78 15.79 9.52
N VAL A 48 6.83 15.41 8.76
CA VAL A 48 7.62 16.33 7.93
C VAL A 48 7.10 16.39 6.49
N PHE A 49 6.49 15.30 6.02
CA PHE A 49 5.87 15.21 4.69
C PHE A 49 4.35 15.03 4.85
N PRO A 50 3.57 16.13 4.96
CA PRO A 50 2.12 16.05 5.02
C PRO A 50 1.59 15.61 3.65
N GLY A 51 1.52 14.29 3.45
CA GLY A 51 0.77 13.71 2.34
C GLY A 51 -0.73 13.87 2.61
N ASN A 52 -1.50 14.22 1.58
CA ASN A 52 -2.97 14.28 1.61
C ASN A 52 -3.66 12.92 1.84
N LEU A 53 -2.93 11.90 2.26
CA LEU A 53 -3.52 10.61 2.62
C LEU A 53 -3.87 10.68 4.11
N PRO A 54 -5.14 10.51 4.48
CA PRO A 54 -5.49 10.42 5.89
C PRO A 54 -4.62 9.32 6.53
N PRO A 55 -4.11 9.55 7.75
CA PRO A 55 -3.38 8.50 8.46
C PRO A 55 -4.25 7.24 8.48
N PRO A 56 -3.68 6.05 8.19
CA PRO A 56 -4.46 4.83 8.20
C PRO A 56 -5.13 4.68 9.56
N SER A 57 -6.44 4.43 9.57
CA SER A 57 -7.19 4.22 10.81
C SER A 57 -6.56 3.08 11.59
N GLU A 58 -6.12 3.36 12.82
CA GLU A 58 -5.61 2.34 13.74
C GLU A 58 -6.70 1.36 14.17
N THR A 59 -7.98 1.73 14.02
CA THR A 59 -9.12 0.86 14.31
C THR A 59 -9.21 -0.28 13.29
N PRO A 60 -9.14 -1.55 13.74
CA PRO A 60 -9.28 -2.70 12.85
C PRO A 60 -10.70 -2.78 12.26
N LEU A 61 -10.78 -3.03 10.96
CA LEU A 61 -12.04 -3.24 10.24
C LEU A 61 -12.46 -4.70 10.34
N PHE A 62 -13.72 -4.95 10.69
CA PHE A 62 -14.29 -6.28 10.70
C PHE A 62 -15.11 -6.51 9.44
N ILE A 63 -14.78 -7.55 8.70
CA ILE A 63 -15.46 -7.91 7.46
C ILE A 63 -15.88 -9.37 7.57
N ALA A 64 -17.16 -9.66 7.34
CA ALA A 64 -17.69 -11.01 7.37
C ALA A 64 -18.19 -11.44 5.99
N ALA A 65 -17.97 -12.70 5.64
CA ALA A 65 -18.48 -13.30 4.41
C ALA A 65 -19.23 -14.60 4.67
N MET A 66 -20.40 -14.73 4.03
CA MET A 66 -21.17 -15.97 3.96
C MET A 66 -20.35 -17.09 3.30
N ILE A 67 -20.73 -18.34 3.57
CA ILE A 67 -19.99 -19.55 3.19
C ILE A 67 -19.94 -19.78 1.66
N GLN A 68 -20.76 -19.05 0.89
CA GLN A 68 -20.77 -19.18 -0.57
C GLN A 68 -19.47 -18.62 -1.18
N TRP A 69 -18.75 -19.44 -1.94
CA TRP A 69 -17.45 -19.07 -2.56
C TRP A 69 -17.48 -17.74 -3.32
N SER A 70 -18.50 -17.52 -4.16
CA SER A 70 -18.63 -16.26 -4.93
C SER A 70 -18.86 -15.03 -4.07
N HIS A 71 -19.44 -15.19 -2.88
CA HIS A 71 -19.57 -14.11 -1.91
C HIS A 71 -18.23 -13.86 -1.22
N VAL A 72 -17.51 -14.92 -0.83
CA VAL A 72 -16.17 -14.83 -0.24
C VAL A 72 -15.21 -14.10 -1.19
N GLU A 73 -15.17 -14.44 -2.47
CA GLU A 73 -14.29 -13.78 -3.45
C GLU A 73 -14.57 -12.28 -3.58
N LYS A 74 -15.85 -11.90 -3.64
CA LYS A 74 -16.25 -10.48 -3.75
C LYS A 74 -15.82 -9.70 -2.52
N VAL A 75 -16.10 -10.24 -1.33
CA VAL A 75 -15.74 -9.61 -0.06
C VAL A 75 -14.22 -9.60 0.13
N ALA A 76 -13.52 -10.66 -0.27
CA ALA A 76 -12.06 -10.76 -0.28
C ALA A 76 -11.42 -9.69 -1.17
N SER A 77 -12.01 -9.39 -2.33
CA SER A 77 -11.54 -8.35 -3.23
C SER A 77 -11.61 -6.96 -2.58
N VAL A 78 -12.70 -6.68 -1.85
CA VAL A 78 -12.85 -5.42 -1.10
C VAL A 78 -11.85 -5.37 0.06
N ALA A 79 -11.70 -6.46 0.81
CA ALA A 79 -10.74 -6.54 1.91
C ALA A 79 -9.31 -6.33 1.41
N LEU A 80 -8.95 -6.92 0.26
CA LEU A 80 -7.62 -6.74 -0.33
C LEU A 80 -7.36 -5.27 -0.68
N ALA A 81 -8.31 -4.61 -1.36
CA ALA A 81 -8.16 -3.19 -1.70
C ALA A 81 -8.00 -2.30 -0.46
N LEU A 82 -8.74 -2.57 0.61
CA LEU A 82 -8.58 -1.86 1.88
C LEU A 82 -7.23 -2.19 2.55
N ALA A 83 -6.78 -3.43 2.49
CA ALA A 83 -5.51 -3.84 3.07
C ALA A 83 -4.31 -3.19 2.36
N GLU A 84 -4.40 -3.01 1.04
CA GLU A 84 -3.43 -2.28 0.20
C GLU A 84 -3.37 -0.79 0.55
N LEU A 85 -4.49 -0.20 0.99
CA LEU A 85 -4.54 1.16 1.52
C LEU A 85 -4.00 1.27 2.96
N GLY A 86 -3.59 0.15 3.57
CA GLY A 86 -2.95 0.12 4.89
C GLY A 86 -3.88 -0.15 6.07
N TYR A 87 -5.15 -0.48 5.82
CA TYR A 87 -6.08 -0.83 6.90
C TYR A 87 -5.78 -2.23 7.46
N LEU A 88 -5.92 -2.38 8.78
CA LEU A 88 -5.91 -3.69 9.45
C LEU A 88 -7.30 -4.30 9.36
N ILE A 89 -7.40 -5.54 8.86
CA ILE A 89 -8.68 -6.18 8.59
C ILE A 89 -8.77 -7.50 9.32
N THR A 90 -9.85 -7.68 10.08
CA THR A 90 -10.27 -8.98 10.62
C THR A 90 -11.34 -9.55 9.71
N PHE A 91 -10.98 -10.61 8.98
CA PHE A 91 -11.85 -11.28 8.03
C PHE A 91 -12.48 -12.54 8.66
N ILE A 92 -13.80 -12.51 8.81
CA ILE A 92 -14.60 -13.53 9.47
C ILE A 92 -15.32 -14.38 8.40
N THR A 93 -14.99 -15.67 8.32
CA THR A 93 -15.69 -16.60 7.40
C THR A 93 -15.48 -18.06 7.81
N ALA A 94 -16.07 -18.99 7.07
CA ALA A 94 -15.95 -20.42 7.31
C ALA A 94 -14.49 -20.90 7.23
N ARG A 95 -14.12 -21.85 8.11
CA ARG A 95 -12.76 -22.41 8.21
C ARG A 95 -12.20 -22.97 6.90
N VAL A 96 -13.06 -23.45 6.00
CA VAL A 96 -12.66 -23.96 4.67
C VAL A 96 -11.92 -22.93 3.81
N PHE A 97 -12.09 -21.63 4.08
CA PHE A 97 -11.45 -20.55 3.33
C PHE A 97 -10.20 -19.98 4.01
N GLN A 98 -9.78 -20.53 5.16
CA GLN A 98 -8.66 -20.00 5.94
C GLN A 98 -7.39 -19.80 5.08
N ASP A 99 -7.02 -20.80 4.29
CA ASP A 99 -5.79 -20.74 3.49
C ASP A 99 -5.90 -19.74 2.35
N HIS A 100 -7.10 -19.55 1.80
CA HIS A 100 -7.36 -18.54 0.78
C HIS A 100 -7.19 -17.14 1.39
N ILE A 101 -7.85 -16.86 2.51
CA ILE A 101 -7.85 -15.55 3.15
C ILE A 101 -6.48 -15.15 3.68
N ARG A 102 -5.76 -16.06 4.35
CA ARG A 102 -4.42 -15.78 4.91
C ARG A 102 -3.37 -15.45 3.84
N LYS A 103 -3.57 -15.89 2.60
CA LYS A 103 -2.67 -15.63 1.48
C LYS A 103 -2.96 -14.31 0.76
N LEU A 104 -4.08 -13.65 1.04
CA LEU A 104 -4.47 -12.41 0.35
C LEU A 104 -3.49 -11.27 0.65
N HIS A 105 -3.27 -10.97 1.94
CA HIS A 105 -2.44 -9.85 2.35
C HIS A 105 -2.00 -9.98 3.82
N PRO A 106 -0.80 -9.54 4.21
CA PRO A 106 -0.33 -9.61 5.61
C PRO A 106 -1.15 -8.78 6.60
N ASN A 107 -1.85 -7.73 6.15
CA ASN A 107 -2.74 -6.92 6.98
C ASN A 107 -4.13 -7.54 7.18
N ILE A 108 -4.39 -8.72 6.63
CA ILE A 108 -5.67 -9.43 6.76
C ILE A 108 -5.50 -10.59 7.75
N GLN A 109 -6.15 -10.49 8.90
CA GLN A 109 -6.23 -11.54 9.91
C GLN A 109 -7.49 -12.38 9.68
N PHE A 110 -7.33 -13.69 9.56
CA PHE A 110 -8.45 -14.62 9.47
C PHE A 110 -9.00 -14.99 10.86
N VAL A 111 -10.33 -14.95 11.00
CA VAL A 111 -11.07 -15.46 12.17
C VAL A 111 -12.16 -16.42 11.70
N PRO A 112 -12.22 -17.65 12.25
CA PRO A 112 -13.28 -18.59 11.89
C PRO A 112 -14.63 -18.16 12.47
N MET A 113 -15.69 -18.28 11.65
CA MET A 113 -17.09 -18.24 12.10
C MET A 113 -17.60 -19.62 12.45
#